data_AF-X1AAI7-F1
#
_entry.id   AF-X1AAI7-F1
#
_cell.length_a   1.000
_cell.length_b   1.000
_cell.length_c   1.000
_cell.angle_alpha   90.00
_cell.angle_beta   90.00
_cell.angle_gamma   90.00
#
_symmetry.space_group_name_H-M   'P 1'
#
loop_
_entity.id
_entity.type
_entity.pdbx_description
1 polymer ?
#
loop_
_entity_poly.entity_id
_entity_poly.type
_entity_poly.pdbx_seq_one_letter_code
_entity_poly.pdbx_strand_id
1 'polypeptide(L)'
;MSFKVKEPRALERTYGKIGSTHEESARPYIRKAQYSYGWDWGARLVTSGIWRSVYIESYKKARLTGCTAYLEKVCDKEGKIRISGYIASPIDLNDLQSYRVEVKVNDKTLS
;
A
#
# COMPACT_ATOMS: atom_id res chain seq x y z
N MET A 1 13.36 -27.58 1.58
CA MET A 1 13.29 -26.15 1.17
C MET A 1 12.70 -25.36 2.34
N SER A 2 13.53 -24.77 3.22
CA SER A 2 13.09 -24.07 4.45
C SER A 2 13.67 -22.66 4.46
N PHE A 3 12.96 -21.74 3.79
CA PHE A 3 13.27 -20.32 3.77
C PHE A 3 12.01 -19.60 4.25
N LYS A 4 12.02 -19.04 5.46
CA LYS A 4 11.15 -17.95 6.01
C LYS A 4 10.90 -17.97 7.52
N VAL A 5 11.38 -18.95 8.28
CA VAL A 5 11.10 -19.05 9.73
C VAL A 5 12.26 -18.54 10.62
N LYS A 6 13.44 -18.23 10.06
CA LYS A 6 14.62 -17.86 10.86
C LYS A 6 14.59 -16.41 11.37
N GLU A 7 14.20 -15.46 10.54
CA GLU A 7 14.24 -14.02 10.90
C GLU A 7 13.27 -13.64 12.02
N PRO A 8 11.99 -14.06 12.01
CA PRO A 8 11.04 -13.67 13.07
C PRO A 8 11.43 -14.21 14.44
N ARG A 9 12.00 -15.42 14.48
CA ARG A 9 12.53 -16.03 15.72
C ARG A 9 13.82 -15.36 16.18
N ALA A 10 14.66 -14.88 15.26
CA ALA A 10 15.83 -14.09 15.62
C ALA A 10 15.41 -12.75 16.24
N LEU A 11 14.43 -12.06 15.65
CA LEU A 11 13.86 -10.83 16.19
C LEU A 11 13.23 -11.04 17.57
N GLU A 12 12.49 -12.13 17.77
CA GLU A 12 11.96 -12.49 19.09
C GLU A 12 13.06 -12.72 20.13
N ARG A 13 14.19 -13.33 19.76
CA ARG A 13 15.33 -13.48 20.66
C ARG A 13 15.98 -12.14 21.04
N THR A 14 16.05 -11.20 20.10
CA THR A 14 16.67 -9.89 20.32
C THR A 14 15.75 -8.93 21.08
N TYR A 15 14.46 -8.89 20.74
CA TYR A 15 13.51 -7.89 21.24
C TYR A 15 12.49 -8.46 22.24
N GLY A 16 12.54 -9.77 22.51
CA GLY A 16 11.67 -10.46 23.46
C GLY A 16 10.34 -10.94 22.87
N LYS A 17 9.55 -11.64 23.67
CA LYS A 17 8.24 -12.12 23.24
C LYS A 17 7.20 -10.99 23.33
N ILE A 18 6.57 -10.66 22.21
CA ILE A 18 5.48 -9.68 22.15
C ILE A 18 4.15 -10.42 22.35
N GLY A 19 3.25 -9.83 23.15
CA GLY A 19 1.96 -10.37 23.57
C GLY A 19 1.29 -11.29 22.54
N SER A 20 1.47 -12.59 22.75
CA SER A 20 0.95 -13.66 21.89
C SER A 20 0.44 -14.79 22.78
N THR A 21 -0.89 -14.96 22.76
CA THR A 21 -1.62 -16.00 23.49
C THR A 21 -1.65 -17.34 22.74
N HIS A 22 -1.17 -17.36 21.49
CA HIS A 22 -1.24 -18.51 20.58
C HIS A 22 0.15 -19.13 20.33
N GLU A 23 0.14 -20.36 19.82
CA GLU A 23 1.31 -21.24 19.63
C GLU A 23 2.45 -20.63 18.81
N GLU A 24 2.18 -19.68 17.92
CA GLU A 24 3.22 -18.97 17.17
C GLU A 24 3.54 -17.62 17.78
N SER A 25 4.50 -17.61 18.70
CA SER A 25 4.94 -16.41 19.42
C SER A 25 5.70 -15.41 18.52
N ALA A 26 6.35 -15.92 17.46
CA ALA A 26 7.10 -15.10 16.51
C ALA A 26 6.20 -14.39 15.47
N ARG A 27 4.88 -14.67 15.42
CA ARG A 27 3.95 -14.06 14.45
C ARG A 27 3.85 -12.53 14.49
N PRO A 28 4.01 -11.82 15.62
CA PRO A 28 3.95 -10.35 15.65
C PRO A 28 5.08 -9.69 14.87
N TYR A 29 6.21 -10.40 14.71
CA TYR A 29 7.37 -9.95 13.93
C TYR A 29 7.16 -10.07 12.40
N ILE A 30 6.04 -10.64 11.94
CA ILE A 30 5.74 -10.84 10.53
C ILE A 30 4.56 -9.96 10.13
N ARG A 31 4.73 -9.15 9.07
CA ARG A 31 3.63 -8.40 8.44
C ARG A 31 2.79 -9.31 7.52
N LYS A 32 2.04 -10.22 8.13
CA LYS A 32 1.04 -11.10 7.49
C LYS A 32 -0.30 -10.97 8.24
N ALA A 33 -1.40 -11.30 7.56
CA ALA A 33 -2.72 -11.33 8.16
C ALA A 33 -2.74 -12.23 9.42
N GLN A 34 -3.09 -11.66 10.57
CA GLN A 34 -2.91 -12.33 11.86
C GLN A 34 -3.78 -13.57 12.03
N TYR A 35 -5.01 -13.54 11.51
CA TYR A 35 -5.94 -14.68 11.57
C TYR A 35 -5.43 -15.92 10.81
N SER A 36 -4.45 -15.78 9.89
CA SER A 36 -3.87 -16.95 9.21
C SER A 36 -3.10 -17.88 10.17
N TYR A 37 -2.68 -17.37 11.33
CA TYR A 37 -2.08 -18.16 12.41
C TYR A 37 -3.13 -18.78 13.35
N GLY A 38 -4.41 -18.71 13.00
CA GLY A 38 -5.53 -19.14 13.83
C GLY A 38 -6.14 -17.96 14.59
N TRP A 39 -7.42 -18.12 14.93
CA TRP A 39 -8.19 -17.14 15.69
C TRP A 39 -9.32 -17.86 16.44
N ASP A 40 -9.92 -17.25 17.46
CA ASP A 40 -10.97 -17.88 18.29
C ASP A 40 -12.20 -18.32 17.49
N TRP A 41 -12.46 -17.67 16.36
CA TRP A 41 -13.55 -18.00 15.42
C TRP A 41 -13.09 -18.57 14.07
N GLY A 42 -11.80 -18.88 13.89
CA GLY A 42 -11.25 -19.24 12.59
C GLY A 42 -10.14 -20.27 12.64
N ALA A 43 -10.19 -21.24 11.72
CA ALA A 43 -9.16 -22.27 11.60
C ALA A 43 -7.79 -21.67 11.29
N ARG A 44 -6.74 -22.33 11.79
CA ARG A 44 -5.34 -21.98 11.49
C ARG A 44 -4.96 -22.48 10.10
N LEU A 45 -4.75 -21.56 9.16
CA LEU A 45 -4.36 -21.85 7.77
C LEU A 45 -3.18 -20.97 7.37
N VAL A 46 -1.96 -21.42 7.69
CA VAL A 46 -0.71 -20.67 7.43
C VAL A 46 -0.27 -20.86 5.98
N THR A 47 -1.02 -20.28 5.05
CA THR A 47 -0.75 -20.39 3.62
C THR A 47 0.37 -19.45 3.17
N SER A 48 1.01 -19.80 2.05
CA SER A 48 1.98 -18.96 1.34
C SER A 48 1.66 -18.98 -0.15
N GLY A 49 1.83 -17.84 -0.82
CA GLY A 49 1.59 -17.74 -2.26
C GLY A 49 1.47 -16.31 -2.75
N ILE A 50 1.32 -16.18 -4.07
CA ILE A 50 0.97 -14.93 -4.75
C ILE A 50 -0.53 -14.69 -4.52
N TRP A 51 -0.85 -13.87 -3.51
CA TRP A 51 -2.23 -13.66 -3.06
C TRP A 51 -2.99 -12.56 -3.82
N ARG A 52 -2.29 -11.84 -4.71
CA ARG A 52 -2.83 -10.82 -5.62
C ARG A 52 -2.24 -11.02 -7.01
N SER A 53 -2.94 -10.49 -8.01
CA SER A 53 -2.50 -10.53 -9.40
C SER A 53 -1.10 -9.93 -9.61
N VAL A 54 -0.39 -10.48 -10.59
CA VAL A 54 0.92 -10.02 -11.05
C VAL A 54 0.74 -9.38 -12.42
N TYR A 55 1.36 -8.21 -12.63
CA TYR A 55 1.25 -7.44 -13.86
C TYR A 55 2.64 -7.03 -14.35
N ILE A 56 2.79 -6.94 -15.67
CA ILE A 56 3.92 -6.27 -16.33
C ILE A 56 3.40 -4.95 -16.87
N GLU A 57 4.01 -3.84 -16.47
CA GLU A 57 3.62 -2.51 -16.91
C GLU A 57 4.81 -1.79 -17.54
N SER A 58 4.57 -1.04 -18.62
CA SER A 58 5.58 -0.28 -19.34
C SER A 58 5.05 1.09 -19.74
N TYR A 59 5.88 2.13 -19.59
CA TYR A 59 5.51 3.53 -19.81
C TYR A 59 6.62 4.22 -20.57
N LYS A 60 6.28 5.08 -21.53
CA LYS A 60 7.28 5.79 -22.35
C LYS A 60 7.86 7.03 -21.68
N LYS A 61 7.05 7.78 -20.92
CA LYS A 61 7.41 9.11 -20.41
C LYS A 61 7.29 9.21 -18.89
N ALA A 62 6.09 9.01 -18.35
CA ALA A 62 5.85 9.10 -16.92
C ALA A 62 4.63 8.24 -16.53
N ARG A 63 4.51 7.98 -15.24
CA ARG A 63 3.42 7.20 -14.64
C ARG A 63 2.87 7.94 -13.42
N LEU A 64 1.55 8.06 -13.33
CA LEU A 64 0.88 8.44 -12.08
C LEU A 64 0.89 7.24 -11.12
N THR A 65 1.63 7.33 -10.02
CA THR A 65 1.78 6.24 -9.02
C THR A 65 0.75 6.31 -7.91
N GLY A 66 0.13 7.47 -7.72
CA GLY A 66 -0.95 7.65 -6.76
C GLY A 66 -1.68 8.96 -7.01
N CYS A 67 -2.96 8.98 -6.69
CA CYS A 67 -3.78 10.18 -6.66
C CYS A 67 -4.72 10.06 -5.47
N THR A 68 -4.89 11.14 -4.72
CA THR A 68 -5.86 11.24 -3.64
C THR A 68 -6.62 12.54 -3.78
N ALA A 69 -7.93 12.47 -3.54
CA ALA A 69 -8.79 13.63 -3.43
C ALA A 69 -9.25 13.74 -1.97
N TYR A 70 -9.03 14.90 -1.37
CA TYR A 70 -9.46 15.22 -0.03
C TYR A 70 -10.47 16.36 -0.07
N LEU A 71 -11.57 16.19 0.64
CA LEU A 71 -12.53 17.24 0.87
C LEU A 71 -11.97 18.22 1.91
N GLU A 72 -11.73 19.48 1.52
CA GLU A 72 -11.23 20.50 2.44
C GLU A 72 -12.37 21.24 3.15
N LYS A 73 -13.41 21.59 2.40
CA LYS A 73 -14.54 22.33 2.93
C LYS A 73 -15.80 22.01 2.13
N VAL A 74 -16.93 21.97 2.83
CA VAL A 74 -18.27 21.98 2.22
C VAL A 74 -19.05 23.11 2.86
N CYS A 75 -19.69 23.92 2.03
CA CYS A 75 -20.68 24.92 2.43
C CYS A 75 -21.89 24.73 1.52
N ASP A 76 -23.03 24.31 2.06
CA ASP A 76 -24.33 24.13 1.37
C ASP A 76 -24.24 23.62 -0.08
N LYS A 77 -24.06 24.51 -1.07
CA LYS A 77 -24.01 24.21 -2.51
C LYS A 77 -22.60 24.21 -3.13
N GLU A 78 -21.58 24.52 -2.36
CA GLU A 78 -20.18 24.62 -2.79
C GLU A 78 -19.26 23.74 -1.94
N GLY A 79 -18.23 23.18 -2.57
CA GLY A 79 -17.23 22.37 -1.90
C GLY A 79 -15.85 22.64 -2.48
N LYS A 80 -14.84 22.66 -1.62
CA LYS A 80 -13.44 22.73 -2.01
C LYS A 80 -12.81 21.35 -1.84
N ILE A 81 -12.25 20.83 -2.94
CA ILE A 81 -11.55 19.55 -2.98
C ILE A 81 -10.09 19.81 -3.31
N ARG A 82 -9.18 19.23 -2.54
CA ARG A 82 -7.74 19.21 -2.84
C ARG A 82 -7.38 17.86 -3.46
N ILE A 83 -6.82 17.91 -4.65
CA ILE A 83 -6.30 16.74 -5.34
C ILE A 83 -4.78 16.74 -5.20
N SER A 84 -4.20 15.60 -4.88
CA SER A 84 -2.75 15.42 -4.77
C SER A 84 -2.36 14.12 -5.44
N GLY A 85 -1.30 14.13 -6.24
CA GLY A 85 -0.84 12.95 -6.96
C GLY A 85 0.67 12.87 -7.01
N TYR A 86 1.16 11.67 -7.28
CA TYR A 86 2.58 11.36 -7.39
C TYR A 86 2.87 10.88 -8.80
N ILE A 87 3.87 11.46 -9.44
CA ILE A 87 4.30 11.10 -10.79
C ILE A 87 5.72 10.54 -10.69
N ALA A 88 5.93 9.35 -11.26
CA ALA A 88 7.24 8.76 -11.46
C ALA A 88 7.65 8.91 -12.93
N SER A 89 8.83 9.48 -13.17
CA SER A 89 9.45 9.60 -14.49
C SER A 89 10.81 8.91 -14.46
N PRO A 90 11.16 8.09 -15.47
CA PRO A 90 12.50 7.54 -15.61
C PRO A 90 13.52 8.56 -16.12
N ILE A 91 13.08 9.73 -16.60
CA ILE A 91 13.94 10.83 -17.05
C ILE A 91 13.95 11.91 -15.97
N ASP A 92 15.12 12.49 -15.71
CA ASP A 92 15.28 13.60 -14.77
C ASP A 92 14.30 14.74 -15.08
N LEU A 93 13.51 15.12 -14.08
CA LEU A 93 12.45 16.11 -14.20
C LEU A 93 12.97 17.55 -14.13
N ASN A 94 14.15 17.82 -14.71
CA ASN A 94 14.76 19.16 -14.69
C ASN A 94 13.95 20.19 -15.49
N ASP A 95 13.06 19.73 -16.38
CA ASP A 95 12.12 20.60 -17.10
C ASP A 95 10.66 20.21 -16.84
N LEU A 96 10.13 20.74 -15.75
CA LEU A 96 8.72 20.61 -15.37
C LEU A 96 7.76 21.34 -16.33
N GLN A 97 8.26 22.22 -17.24
CA GLN A 97 7.39 22.93 -18.19
C GLN A 97 6.79 22.00 -19.25
N SER A 98 7.39 20.83 -19.47
CA SER A 98 6.92 19.84 -20.44
C SER A 98 5.71 19.01 -19.96
N TYR A 99 5.32 19.13 -18.69
CA TYR A 99 4.22 18.38 -18.10
C TYR A 99 3.01 19.27 -17.83
N ARG A 100 1.83 18.83 -18.27
CA ARG A 100 0.55 19.47 -17.97
C ARG A 100 -0.29 18.54 -17.09
N VAL A 101 -0.84 19.08 -16.02
CA VAL A 101 -1.83 18.39 -15.19
C VAL A 101 -3.21 18.91 -15.57
N GLU A 102 -4.11 18.02 -15.96
CA GLU A 102 -5.51 18.35 -16.27
C GLU A 102 -6.43 17.63 -15.29
N VAL A 103 -7.36 18.36 -14.68
CA VAL A 103 -8.41 17.80 -13.84
C VAL A 103 -9.72 17.84 -14.62
N LYS A 104 -10.38 16.69 -14.78
CA LYS A 104 -11.67 16.57 -15.48
C LYS A 104 -12.76 16.15 -14.51
N VAL A 105 -13.89 16.83 -14.55
CA VAL A 105 -15.10 16.51 -13.78
C VAL A 105 -16.26 16.39 -14.75
N ASN A 106 -16.91 15.22 -14.81
CA ASN A 106 -17.98 14.91 -15.76
C ASN A 106 -17.60 15.26 -17.22
N ASP A 107 -16.42 14.81 -17.65
CA ASP A 107 -15.80 15.07 -18.96
C ASP A 107 -15.52 16.55 -19.29
N LYS A 108 -15.80 17.47 -18.37
CA LYS A 108 -15.43 18.88 -18.49
C LYS A 108 -14.08 19.11 -17.82
N THR A 109 -13.14 19.68 -18.58
CA THR A 109 -11.87 20.12 -18.03
C THR A 109 -12.10 21.34 -17.14
N LEU A 110 -11.67 21.26 -15.89
CA LEU A 110 -11.57 22.41 -15.00
C LEU A 110 -10.20 23.05 -15.26
N SER A 111 -10.20 24.27 -15.79
CA SER A 111 -8.98 25.04 -16.10
C SER A 111 -8.35 25.61 -14.84
#